data_AF-A0A536YZ96-F1
#
_entry.id   AF-A0A536YZ96-F1
#
_cell.length_a   1.000
_cell.length_b   1.000
_cell.length_c   1.000
_cell.angle_alpha   90.00
_cell.angle_beta   90.00
_cell.angle_gamma   90.00
#
_symmetry.space_group_name_H-M   'P 1'
#
loop_
_entity.id
_entity.type
_entity.pdbx_description
1 polymer ?
#
loop_
_entity_poly.entity_id
_entity_poly.type
_entity_poly.pdbx_seq_one_letter_code
_entity_poly.pdbx_strand_id
1 'polypeptide(L)' 'KGTPKEAVDTLRDDVVRALAAPDVREKLAAQGAEPSNFTPGEFARFLEEETRRWTELIGASGIKVEP' A
#
# COMPACT_ATOMS: atom_id res chain seq x y z
N LYS A 1 -3.47 -15.49 -0.18
CA LYS A 1 -3.98 -16.28 0.98
C LYS A 1 -3.10 -17.52 1.11
N GLY A 2 -2.57 -17.81 2.30
CA GLY A 2 -1.66 -18.95 2.52
C GLY A 2 -0.39 -18.62 3.32
N THR A 3 -0.02 -17.34 3.41
CA THR A 3 1.08 -16.90 4.27
C THR A 3 0.66 -16.97 5.76
N PRO A 4 1.44 -17.59 6.65
CA PRO A 4 1.16 -17.62 8.08
C PRO A 4 1.04 -16.22 8.68
N LYS A 5 0.15 -16.06 9.65
CA LYS A 5 -0.12 -14.75 10.29
C LYS A 5 1.13 -14.18 10.95
N GLU A 6 1.90 -15.03 11.62
CA GLU A 6 3.10 -14.65 12.36
C GLU A 6 4.17 -14.08 11.42
N ALA A 7 4.30 -14.65 10.23
CA ALA A 7 5.21 -14.15 9.19
C ALA A 7 4.76 -12.78 8.66
N VAL A 8 3.44 -12.59 8.47
CA VAL A 8 2.87 -11.29 8.05
C VAL A 8 3.10 -10.23 9.11
N ASP A 9 2.84 -10.55 10.38
CA ASP A 9 3.00 -9.62 11.49
C ASP A 9 4.48 -9.22 11.66
N THR A 10 5.40 -10.19 11.58
CA THR A 10 6.85 -9.93 11.66
C THR A 10 7.30 -8.99 10.54
N LEU A 11 6.91 -9.27 9.30
CA LEU A 11 7.26 -8.44 8.15
C LEU A 11 6.68 -7.03 8.28
N ARG A 12 5.44 -6.90 8.76
CA ARG A 12 4.84 -5.58 8.99
C ARG A 12 5.67 -4.76 9.97
N ASP A 13 6.12 -5.36 11.06
CA ASP A 13 6.90 -4.65 12.07
C ASP A 13 8.29 -4.25 11.55
N ASP A 14 8.93 -5.12 10.76
CA ASP A 14 10.18 -4.79 10.05
C ASP A 14 10.01 -3.60 9.09
N VAL A 15 8.92 -3.60 8.30
CA VAL A 15 8.62 -2.51 7.37
C VAL A 15 8.39 -1.20 8.12
N VAL A 16 7.62 -1.21 9.20
CA VAL A 16 7.39 -0.01 10.02
C VAL A 16 8.69 0.53 10.60
N ARG A 17 9.59 -0.35 11.08
CA ARG A 17 10.93 0.07 11.54
C ARG A 17 11.75 0.71 10.42
N ALA A 18 11.76 0.09 9.24
CA ALA A 18 12.50 0.62 8.09
C ALA A 18 11.96 2.00 7.66
N LEU A 19 10.64 2.15 7.56
CA LEU A 19 10.00 3.42 7.22
C LEU A 19 10.17 4.50 8.30
N ALA A 20 10.51 4.11 9.53
CA ALA A 20 10.84 5.04 10.60
C ALA A 20 12.28 5.56 10.54
N ALA A 21 13.19 4.86 9.84
CA ALA A 21 14.59 5.24 9.75
C ALA A 21 14.78 6.59 9.01
N PRO A 22 15.58 7.53 9.54
CA PRO A 22 15.71 8.87 8.96
C PRO A 22 16.18 8.87 7.51
N ASP A 23 17.14 8.03 7.15
CA ASP A 23 17.70 7.93 5.81
C ASP A 23 16.67 7.38 4.80
N VAL A 24 15.83 6.44 5.22
CA VAL A 24 14.72 5.91 4.42
C VAL A 24 13.65 6.98 4.22
N ARG A 25 13.28 7.70 5.29
CA ARG A 25 12.31 8.81 5.21
C ARG A 25 12.78 9.90 4.25
N GLU A 26 14.04 10.29 4.34
CA GLU A 26 14.64 11.32 3.47
C GLU A 26 14.62 10.88 2.00
N LYS A 27 14.99 9.63 1.72
CA LYS A 27 14.97 9.08 0.34
C LYS A 27 13.56 8.98 -0.24
N LEU A 28 12.56 8.64 0.57
CA LEU A 28 11.17 8.59 0.13
C LEU A 28 10.63 10.01 -0.11
N ALA A 29 10.91 10.95 0.80
CA ALA A 29 10.52 12.35 0.64
C ALA A 29 11.15 12.98 -0.61
N ALA A 30 12.42 12.67 -0.92
CA ALA A 30 13.10 13.12 -2.13
C ALA A 30 12.43 12.63 -3.43
N GLN A 31 11.66 11.54 -3.36
CA GLN A 31 10.87 10.99 -4.47
C GLN A 31 9.40 11.48 -4.45
N GLY A 32 9.04 12.37 -3.52
CA GLY A 32 7.66 12.85 -3.33
C GLY A 32 6.74 11.83 -2.66
N ALA A 33 7.30 10.82 -1.99
CA ALA A 33 6.53 9.79 -1.30
C ALA A 33 6.43 10.05 0.21
N GLU A 34 5.25 9.79 0.77
CA GLU A 34 4.99 9.83 2.21
C GLU A 34 4.88 8.40 2.76
N PRO A 35 5.70 8.01 3.77
CA PRO A 35 5.62 6.68 4.35
C PRO A 35 4.30 6.46 5.11
N SER A 36 3.60 5.36 4.82
CA SER A 36 2.44 4.91 5.59
C SER A 36 2.85 3.92 6.69
N ASN A 37 1.97 3.66 7.66
CA ASN A 37 2.22 2.74 8.78
C ASN A 37 1.10 1.71 8.97
N PHE A 38 0.39 1.40 7.89
CA PHE A 38 -0.78 0.52 7.92
C PHE A 38 -0.51 -0.80 8.66
N THR A 39 -1.50 -1.24 9.43
CA THR A 39 -1.65 -2.64 9.79
C THR A 39 -2.03 -3.46 8.54
N PRO A 40 -1.84 -4.80 8.55
CA PRO A 40 -2.25 -5.62 7.41
C PRO A 40 -3.74 -5.49 7.07
N GLY A 41 -4.59 -5.30 8.09
CA GLY A 41 -6.04 -5.11 7.90
C GLY A 41 -6.39 -3.73 7.30
N GLU A 42 -5.70 -2.67 7.71
CA GLU A 42 -5.87 -1.34 7.11
C GLU A 42 -5.40 -1.32 5.66
N PHE A 43 -4.27 -1.97 5.37
CA PHE A 43 -3.79 -2.07 4.00
C PHE A 43 -4.75 -2.86 3.10
N ALA A 44 -5.32 -3.97 3.61
CA ALA A 44 -6.35 -4.71 2.88
C ALA A 44 -7.58 -3.85 2.58
N ARG A 45 -8.06 -3.08 3.56
CA ARG A 45 -9.20 -2.17 3.38
C ARG A 45 -8.89 -1.08 2.35
N PHE A 46 -7.71 -0.47 2.42
CA PHE A 46 -7.27 0.53 1.45
C PHE A 46 -7.29 -0.03 0.02
N LEU A 47 -6.77 -1.25 -0.18
CA LEU A 47 -6.80 -1.90 -1.49
C LEU A 47 -8.23 -2.14 -1.99
N GLU A 48 -9.13 -2.59 -1.13
CA GLU A 48 -10.54 -2.79 -1.48
C GLU A 48 -11.21 -1.47 -1.90
N GLU A 49 -10.98 -0.40 -1.13
CA GLU A 49 -11.55 0.93 -1.39
C GLU A 49 -11.02 1.55 -2.68
N GLU A 50 -9.71 1.51 -2.90
CA GLU A 50 -9.09 2.03 -4.12
C GLU A 50 -9.51 1.20 -5.34
N THR A 51 -9.52 -0.14 -5.22
CA THR A 51 -9.98 -1.02 -6.31
C THR A 51 -11.41 -0.66 -6.71
N ARG A 52 -12.32 -0.50 -5.75
CA ARG A 52 -13.71 -0.10 -6.02
C ARG A 52 -13.76 1.26 -6.71
N ARG A 53 -13.10 2.27 -6.13
CA ARG A 53 -13.09 3.65 -6.65
C ARG A 53 -12.62 3.70 -8.10
N TRP A 54 -11.50 3.05 -8.42
CA TRP A 54 -10.94 3.07 -9.75
C TRP A 54 -11.75 2.23 -10.75
N THR A 55 -12.32 1.11 -10.31
CA THR A 55 -13.25 0.31 -11.14
C THR A 55 -14.47 1.12 -11.57
N GLU A 56 -15.09 1.83 -10.64
CA GLU A 56 -16.25 2.69 -10.92
C GLU A 56 -15.89 3.82 -11.88
N LEU A 57 -14.76 4.49 -11.65
CA LEU A 57 -14.30 5.59 -12.51
C LEU A 57 -14.00 5.13 -13.93
N ILE A 58 -13.30 4.01 -14.10
CA ILE A 58 -12.97 3.45 -15.42
C ILE A 58 -14.26 3.07 -16.15
N GLY A 59 -15.20 2.40 -15.47
CA GLY A 59 -16.50 2.04 -16.04
C GLY A 59 -17.30 3.27 -16.50
N ALA A 60 -17.30 4.35 -15.73
CA ALA A 60 -18.01 5.58 -16.06
C ALA A 60 -17.36 6.39 -17.19
N SER A 61 -16.03 6.34 -17.32
CA SER A 61 -15.27 7.15 -18.29
C SER A 61 -15.08 6.49 -19.65
N GLY A 62 -15.42 5.21 -19.80
CA GLY A 62 -15.23 4.45 -21.04
C GLY A 62 -13.77 4.18 -21.39
N ILE A 63 -12.85 4.42 -20.44
CA ILE A 63 -11.41 4.15 -20.58
C ILE A 63 -11.22 2.63 -20.76
N LYS A 64 -10.46 2.25 -21.79
CA LYS A 64 -10.00 0.88 -22.01
C LYS A 64 -8.48 0.89 -22.06
N VAL A 65 -7.86 -0.11 -21.42
CA VAL A 65 -6.43 -0.35 -21.60
C VAL A 65 -6.28 -1.05 -22.94
N GLU A 66 -5.64 -0.40 -23.91
CA GLU A 66 -5.24 -1.05 -25.15
C GLU A 66 -4.06 -2.00 -24.86
N PRO A 67 -4.02 -3.20 -25.48
CA PRO A 67 -2.97 -4.19 -25.28
C PRO A 67 -1.61 -3.75 -25.83
#